data_AF-A0A367LX32-F1
#
_entry.id   AF-A0A367LX32-F1
#
_cell.length_a   1.000
_cell.length_b   1.000
_cell.length_c   1.000
_cell.angle_alpha   90.00
_cell.angle_beta   90.00
_cell.angle_gamma   90.00
#
_symmetry.space_group_name_H-M   'P 1'
#
loop_
_entity.id
_entity.type
_entity.pdbx_description
1 polymer ?
#
loop_
_entity_poly.entity_id
_entity_poly.type
_entity_poly.pdbx_seq_one_letter_code
_entity_poly.pdbx_strand_id
1 'polypeptide(L)'
;LINRLSEVPIPRDVGDFRLLDRRVVDALCALPDGNRFMKGLFAWVGFRQVDIAYSRAARVAGHSKWRYWRLWNFALEGITGFSTAPLKVAGYLGLLSLLAALATLLAGIFGQQEIHEHWPVISALFLIGGLQLLA
;
A
#
# COMPACT_ATOMS: atom_id res chain seq x y z
N LEU A 1 3.21 -9.21 -8.17
CA LEU A 1 3.38 -7.80 -7.78
C LEU A 1 3.18 -7.63 -6.28
N ILE A 2 2.05 -8.06 -5.72
CA ILE A 2 1.78 -7.97 -4.27
C ILE A 2 2.85 -8.65 -3.39
N ASN A 3 3.34 -9.85 -3.73
CA ASN A 3 4.42 -10.51 -2.96
C ASN A 3 5.78 -9.81 -3.01
N ARG A 4 5.99 -8.84 -3.91
CA ARG A 4 7.23 -8.02 -3.91
C ARG A 4 7.08 -6.79 -3.01
N LEU A 5 5.85 -6.43 -2.66
CA LEU A 5 5.52 -5.25 -1.85
C LEU A 5 5.10 -5.63 -0.44
N SER A 6 4.56 -6.83 -0.24
CA SER A 6 4.12 -7.40 1.03
C SER A 6 5.25 -8.21 1.66
N GLU A 7 5.50 -8.01 2.95
CA GLU A 7 6.45 -8.79 3.75
C GLU A 7 5.95 -10.23 3.95
N VAL A 8 4.64 -10.43 3.89
CA VAL A 8 4.01 -11.75 3.97
C VAL A 8 3.84 -12.34 2.58
N PRO A 9 4.40 -13.54 2.31
CA PRO A 9 4.22 -14.23 1.04
C PRO A 9 2.77 -14.72 0.90
N ILE A 10 2.03 -14.17 -0.05
CA ILE A 10 0.66 -14.61 -0.36
C ILE A 10 0.74 -15.70 -1.44
N PRO A 11 0.21 -16.91 -1.21
CA PRO A 11 0.22 -17.96 -2.22
C PRO A 11 -0.52 -17.51 -3.48
N ARG A 12 -0.01 -17.90 -4.65
CA ARG A 12 -0.65 -17.59 -5.94
C ARG A 12 -1.71 -18.62 -6.26
N ASP A 13 -2.79 -18.18 -6.89
CA ASP A 13 -3.87 -19.03 -7.41
C ASP A 13 -4.61 -19.90 -6.36
N VAL A 14 -4.54 -19.50 -5.10
CA VAL A 14 -5.32 -20.15 -4.04
C VAL A 14 -6.78 -19.70 -4.06
N GLY A 15 -7.66 -20.69 -4.08
CA GLY A 15 -9.10 -20.49 -3.95
C GLY A 15 -9.50 -19.86 -2.62
N ASP A 16 -10.73 -19.35 -2.57
CA ASP A 16 -11.35 -18.85 -1.33
C ASP A 16 -11.96 -19.99 -0.50
N PHE A 17 -12.02 -21.21 -1.05
CA PHE A 17 -12.53 -22.38 -0.37
C PHE A 17 -11.46 -22.99 0.54
N ARG A 18 -11.69 -22.96 1.86
CA ARG A 18 -10.72 -23.35 2.89
C ARG A 18 -11.43 -23.94 4.08
N LEU A 19 -10.78 -24.89 4.76
CA LEU A 19 -11.19 -25.40 6.05
C LEU A 19 -10.32 -24.74 7.13
N LEU A 20 -10.96 -24.18 8.16
CA LEU A 20 -10.28 -23.47 9.25
C LEU A 20 -10.61 -24.17 10.57
N ASP A 21 -9.59 -24.41 11.39
CA ASP A 21 -9.77 -24.83 12.78
C ASP A 21 -10.35 -23.67 13.60
N ARG A 22 -11.13 -23.97 14.63
CA ARG A 22 -11.70 -23.00 15.58
C ARG A 22 -10.64 -22.04 16.10
N ARG A 23 -9.44 -22.54 16.45
CA ARG A 23 -8.35 -21.70 16.99
C ARG A 23 -7.90 -20.61 16.00
N VAL A 24 -7.94 -20.91 14.71
CA VAL A 24 -7.58 -19.95 13.64
C VAL A 24 -8.66 -18.90 13.49
N VAL A 25 -9.93 -19.31 13.57
CA VAL A 25 -11.08 -18.40 13.51
C VAL A 25 -11.05 -17.42 14.68
N ASP A 26 -10.81 -17.90 15.89
CA ASP A 26 -10.77 -17.06 17.09
C ASP A 26 -9.65 -16.01 17.00
N ALA A 27 -8.47 -16.39 16.51
CA ALA A 27 -7.36 -15.47 16.27
C ALA A 27 -7.69 -14.40 15.21
N LEU A 28 -8.39 -14.79 14.13
CA LEU A 28 -8.83 -13.85 13.10
C LEU A 28 -9.93 -12.91 13.59
N CYS A 29 -10.80 -13.38 14.48
CA CYS A 29 -11.85 -12.57 15.09
C CYS A 29 -11.31 -11.56 16.12
N ALA A 30 -10.16 -11.85 16.73
CA ALA A 30 -9.49 -10.94 17.66
C ALA A 30 -8.72 -9.79 16.97
N LEU A 31 -8.51 -9.86 15.65
CA LEU A 31 -7.82 -8.81 14.90
C LEU A 31 -8.67 -7.53 14.85
N PRO A 32 -8.09 -6.36 15.21
CA PRO A 32 -8.80 -5.08 15.22
C PRO A 32 -9.06 -4.50 13.82
N ASP A 33 -8.54 -5.14 12.75
CA ASP A 33 -8.62 -4.61 11.39
C ASP A 33 -10.05 -4.61 10.82
N GLY A 34 -10.55 -3.40 10.52
CA GLY A 34 -11.83 -3.19 9.84
C GLY A 34 -11.80 -3.60 8.35
N ASN A 35 -10.63 -3.52 7.70
CA ASN A 35 -10.48 -3.83 6.28
C ASN A 35 -9.92 -5.25 6.08
N ARG A 36 -10.83 -6.22 5.98
CA ARG A 36 -10.49 -7.66 5.96
C ARG A 36 -10.02 -8.13 4.59
N PHE A 37 -8.78 -7.83 4.23
CA PHE A 37 -8.11 -8.49 3.11
C PHE A 37 -7.71 -9.93 3.54
N MET A 38 -8.69 -10.84 3.49
CA MET A 38 -8.55 -12.19 4.07
C MET A 38 -7.39 -13.00 3.47
N LYS A 39 -7.06 -12.80 2.19
CA LYS A 39 -5.94 -13.49 1.53
C LYS A 39 -4.59 -13.19 2.21
N GLY A 40 -4.40 -11.95 2.69
CA GLY A 40 -3.22 -11.55 3.45
C GLY A 40 -3.32 -11.98 4.91
N LEU A 41 -4.48 -11.79 5.54
CA LEU A 41 -4.70 -12.18 6.94
C LEU A 41 -4.38 -13.66 7.16
N PHE A 42 -4.88 -14.57 6.30
CA PHE A 42 -4.59 -16.00 6.42
C PHE A 42 -3.10 -16.33 6.29
N ALA A 43 -2.38 -15.60 5.43
CA ALA A 43 -0.95 -15.78 5.30
C ALA A 43 -0.19 -15.21 6.52
N TRP A 44 -0.71 -14.16 7.17
CA TRP A 44 -0.10 -13.50 8.32
C TRP A 44 -0.26 -14.28 9.63
N VAL A 45 -1.40 -14.94 9.87
CA VAL A 45 -1.63 -15.65 11.15
C VAL A 45 -0.68 -16.85 11.35
N GLY A 46 0.00 -17.32 10.29
CA GLY A 46 1.16 -18.23 10.42
C GLY A 46 0.85 -19.65 10.90
N PHE A 47 -0.42 -20.03 11.05
CA PHE A 47 -0.81 -21.40 11.39
C PHE A 47 -0.40 -22.41 10.31
N ARG A 48 -0.39 -23.70 10.66
CA ARG A 48 -0.08 -24.80 9.72
C ARG A 48 -1.08 -24.79 8.56
N GLN A 49 -0.56 -24.70 7.34
CA GLN A 49 -1.35 -24.69 6.10
C GLN A 49 -0.99 -25.92 5.26
N VAL A 50 -2.00 -26.50 4.62
CA VAL A 50 -1.84 -27.60 3.66
C VAL A 50 -2.69 -27.25 2.43
N ASP A 51 -2.04 -27.19 1.28
CA ASP A 51 -2.70 -26.89 0.00
C ASP A 51 -3.12 -28.18 -0.69
N ILE A 52 -4.38 -28.22 -1.15
CA ILE A 52 -4.90 -29.32 -1.96
C ILE A 52 -5.06 -28.80 -3.39
N ALA A 53 -4.19 -29.27 -4.28
CA ALA A 53 -4.28 -28.94 -5.70
C ALA A 53 -5.53 -29.57 -6.31
N TYR A 54 -6.36 -28.77 -6.97
CA TYR A 54 -7.50 -29.24 -7.74
C TYR A 54 -7.60 -28.46 -9.05
N SER A 55 -8.03 -29.13 -10.13
CA SER A 55 -8.28 -28.46 -11.40
C SER A 55 -9.68 -27.85 -11.39
N ARG A 56 -9.76 -26.53 -11.57
CA ARG A 56 -11.04 -25.82 -11.61
C ARG A 56 -11.57 -25.84 -13.05
N ALA A 57 -12.72 -26.48 -13.26
CA ALA A 57 -13.42 -26.42 -14.54
C ALA A 57 -13.83 -24.97 -14.88
N ALA A 58 -13.86 -24.64 -16.17
CA ALA A 58 -14.36 -23.36 -16.65
C ALA A 58 -15.83 -23.18 -16.23
N ARG A 59 -16.21 -21.95 -15.87
CA ARG A 59 -17.59 -21.63 -15.49
C ARG A 59 -18.52 -21.92 -16.68
N VAL A 60 -19.50 -22.81 -16.47
CA VAL A 60 -20.47 -23.19 -17.51
C VAL A 60 -21.48 -22.07 -17.79
N ALA A 61 -21.82 -21.27 -16.77
CA ALA A 61 -22.74 -20.15 -16.90
C ALA A 61 -22.48 -19.04 -15.85
N GLY A 62 -22.89 -17.82 -16.18
CA GLY A 62 -22.85 -16.64 -15.30
C GLY A 62 -21.66 -15.71 -15.56
N HIS A 63 -21.89 -14.41 -15.37
CA HIS A 63 -20.83 -13.39 -15.43
C HIS A 63 -20.07 -13.28 -14.12
N SER A 64 -18.80 -12.88 -14.19
CA SER A 64 -18.04 -12.57 -12.99
C SER A 64 -18.73 -11.46 -12.20
N LYS A 65 -19.06 -11.72 -10.92
CA LYS A 65 -19.54 -10.68 -9.99
C LYS A 65 -18.45 -9.67 -9.63
N TRP A 66 -17.21 -9.91 -10.03
CA TRP A 66 -16.10 -9.01 -9.79
C TRP A 66 -16.04 -7.94 -10.87
N ARG A 67 -16.50 -6.73 -10.51
CA ARG A 67 -16.24 -5.52 -11.29
C ARG A 67 -14.75 -5.21 -11.22
N TYR A 68 -14.14 -4.85 -12.35
CA TYR A 68 -12.73 -4.48 -12.44
C TYR A 68 -12.32 -3.43 -11.39
N TRP A 69 -13.18 -2.42 -11.16
CA TRP A 69 -13.00 -1.41 -10.11
C TRP A 69 -12.94 -1.98 -8.69
N ARG A 70 -13.72 -3.02 -8.39
CA ARG A 70 -13.70 -3.68 -7.08
C ARG A 70 -12.41 -4.48 -6.89
N LEU A 71 -11.84 -5.06 -7.95
CA LEU A 71 -10.51 -5.69 -7.90
C LEU A 71 -9.42 -4.67 -7.58
N TRP A 72 -9.47 -3.50 -8.21
CA TRP A 72 -8.50 -2.43 -7.97
C TRP A 72 -8.53 -1.94 -6.53
N ASN A 73 -9.72 -1.66 -5.98
CA ASN A 73 -9.83 -1.29 -4.57
C ASN A 73 -9.32 -2.40 -3.65
N PHE A 74 -9.66 -3.66 -3.92
CA PHE A 74 -9.18 -4.80 -3.14
C PHE A 74 -7.65 -4.95 -3.18
N ALA A 75 -7.01 -4.65 -4.31
CA ALA A 75 -5.56 -4.63 -4.43
C ALA A 75 -4.92 -3.48 -3.64
N LEU A 76 -5.54 -2.29 -3.68
CA LEU A 76 -5.10 -1.14 -2.89
C LEU A 76 -5.19 -1.42 -1.40
N GLU A 77 -6.29 -2.01 -0.92
CA GLU A 77 -6.46 -2.44 0.47
C GLU A 77 -5.41 -3.47 0.90
N GLY A 78 -5.07 -4.41 0.02
CA GLY A 78 -3.99 -5.37 0.28
C GLY A 78 -2.61 -4.70 0.37
N ILE A 79 -2.33 -3.68 -0.45
CA ILE A 79 -1.05 -2.95 -0.41
C ILE A 79 -0.99 -2.07 0.84
N THR A 80 -2.04 -1.34 1.18
CA THR A 80 -2.03 -0.44 2.35
C THR A 80 -2.07 -1.19 3.69
N GLY A 81 -2.77 -2.33 3.75
CA GLY A 81 -2.87 -3.13 4.97
C GLY A 81 -1.63 -3.96 5.29
N PHE A 82 -0.88 -4.41 4.26
CA PHE A 82 0.26 -5.33 4.43
C PHE A 82 1.60 -4.76 3.97
N SER A 83 1.66 -3.49 3.56
CA SER A 83 2.90 -2.85 3.12
C SER A 83 3.07 -1.43 3.65
N THR A 84 4.30 -1.14 4.08
CA THR A 84 4.76 0.22 4.36
C THR A 84 5.21 0.96 3.09
N ALA A 85 5.08 0.36 1.91
CA ALA A 85 5.52 0.96 0.66
C ALA A 85 4.87 2.32 0.34
N PRO A 86 3.55 2.53 0.53
CA PRO A 86 2.94 3.84 0.29
C PRO A 86 3.53 4.93 1.19
N LEU A 87 3.77 4.58 2.46
CA LEU A 87 4.38 5.48 3.43
C LEU A 87 5.84 5.81 3.07
N LYS A 88 6.61 4.82 2.62
CA LYS A 88 8.00 5.04 2.16
C LYS A 88 8.06 5.96 0.94
N VAL A 89 7.14 5.78 -0.02
CA VAL A 89 7.06 6.65 -1.20
C VAL A 89 6.71 8.09 -0.81
N ALA A 90 5.73 8.28 0.09
CA ALA A 90 5.38 9.59 0.62
C ALA A 90 6.60 10.26 1.30
N GLY A 91 7.35 9.52 2.12
CA GLY A 91 8.56 10.02 2.76
C GLY A 91 9.67 10.41 1.76
N TYR A 92 9.90 9.61 0.71
CA TYR A 92 10.87 9.98 -0.33
C TYR A 92 10.45 11.24 -1.11
N LEU A 93 9.16 11.38 -1.41
CA LEU A 93 8.63 12.59 -2.05
C LEU A 93 8.75 13.81 -1.14
N GLY A 94 8.48 13.66 0.15
CA GLY A 94 8.66 14.72 1.15
C GLY A 94 10.11 15.17 1.27
N LEU A 95 11.06 14.23 1.30
CA LEU A 95 12.49 14.54 1.29
C LEU A 95 12.92 15.29 0.02
N LEU A 96 12.44 14.84 -1.13
CA LEU A 96 12.76 15.47 -2.42
C LEU A 96 12.18 16.89 -2.50
N SER A 97 10.98 17.11 -1.97
CA SER A 97 10.36 18.43 -1.92
C SER A 97 11.15 19.38 -1.00
N LEU A 98 11.67 18.87 0.11
CA LEU A 98 12.50 19.64 1.06
C LEU A 98 13.84 20.05 0.43
N LEU A 99 14.50 19.12 -0.27
CA LEU A 99 15.73 19.40 -1.00
C LEU A 99 15.52 20.43 -2.11
N ALA A 100 14.41 20.33 -2.84
CA ALA A 100 14.06 21.30 -3.88
C ALA A 100 13.83 22.70 -3.29
N ALA A 101 13.06 22.80 -2.19
CA ALA A 101 12.82 24.06 -1.50
C ALA A 101 14.10 24.69 -0.93
N LEU A 102 15.02 23.86 -0.41
CA LEU A 102 16.31 24.34 0.08
C LEU A 102 17.19 24.85 -1.06
N ALA A 103 17.22 24.13 -2.20
CA ALA A 103 17.99 24.53 -3.36
C ALA A 103 17.52 25.87 -3.95
N THR A 104 16.20 26.10 -4.05
CA THR A 104 15.65 27.38 -4.52
C THR A 104 15.94 28.53 -3.57
N LEU A 105 15.88 28.29 -2.25
CA LEU A 105 16.26 29.27 -1.23
C LEU A 105 17.74 29.64 -1.30
N LEU A 106 18.63 28.65 -1.39
CA LEU A 106 20.07 28.89 -1.51
C LEU A 106 20.42 29.61 -2.82
N ALA A 107 19.78 29.23 -3.93
CA ALA A 107 19.95 29.92 -5.22
C ALA A 107 19.48 31.38 -5.17
N GLY A 108 18.39 31.69 -4.44
CA GLY A 108 17.94 33.07 -4.25
C GLY A 108 18.84 33.89 -3.31
N ILE A 109 19.49 33.27 -2.33
CA ILE A 109 20.39 33.96 -1.38
C ILE A 109 21.76 34.22 -2.00
N PHE A 110 22.33 33.22 -2.68
CA PHE A 110 23.71 33.26 -3.20
C PHE A 110 23.80 33.56 -4.71
N GLY A 111 22.75 33.26 -5.47
CA GLY A 111 22.66 33.60 -6.88
C GLY A 111 22.15 35.03 -7.03
N GLN A 112 22.81 35.84 -7.87
CA GLN A 112 22.34 37.18 -8.26
C GLN A 112 21.13 37.12 -9.19
N GLN A 113 20.20 36.18 -8.98
CA GLN A 113 18.94 36.12 -9.70
C GLN A 113 17.94 37.04 -9.05
N GLU A 114 17.24 37.85 -9.85
CA GLU A 114 16.05 38.56 -9.39
C GLU A 114 15.01 37.52 -8.97
N ILE A 115 14.88 37.38 -7.65
CA ILE A 115 13.89 36.52 -7.03
C ILE A 115 12.52 37.03 -7.50
N HIS A 116 11.86 36.27 -8.37
CA HIS A 116 10.49 36.58 -8.75
C HIS A 116 9.62 36.54 -7.49
N GLU A 117 8.69 37.48 -7.37
CA GLU A 117 7.90 37.75 -6.16
C GLU A 117 7.22 36.50 -5.57
N HIS A 118 6.90 35.51 -6.41
CA HIS A 118 6.19 34.29 -6.03
C HIS A 118 7.09 33.11 -5.59
N TRP A 119 8.39 33.15 -5.90
CA TRP A 119 9.32 32.02 -5.64
C TRP A 119 9.52 31.67 -4.15
N PRO A 120 9.62 32.65 -3.22
CA PRO A 120 9.73 32.35 -1.80
C PRO A 120 8.48 31.66 -1.25
N VAL A 121 7.29 32.06 -1.74
CA VAL A 121 6.00 31.48 -1.32
C VAL A 121 5.89 30.03 -1.78
N ILE A 122 6.26 29.75 -3.03
CA ILE A 122 6.28 28.38 -3.57
C ILE A 122 7.28 27.53 -2.77
N SER A 123 8.47 28.04 -2.48
CA SER A 123 9.49 27.34 -1.70
C SER A 123 9.01 27.02 -0.28
N ALA A 124 8.33 27.96 0.38
CA ALA A 124 7.73 27.75 1.70
C ALA A 124 6.64 26.66 1.67
N LEU A 125 5.80 26.64 0.63
CA LEU A 125 4.78 25.61 0.45
C LEU A 125 5.39 24.21 0.31
N PHE A 126 6.45 24.08 -0.50
CA PHE A 126 7.17 22.82 -0.68
C PHE A 126 7.93 22.37 0.58
N LEU A 127 8.43 23.32 1.37
CA LEU A 127 9.10 23.03 2.64
C LEU A 127 8.11 22.51 3.68
N ILE A 128 6.98 23.20 3.87
CA ILE A 128 5.94 22.79 4.82
C ILE A 128 5.31 21.46 4.39
N GLY A 129 4.97 21.32 3.10
CA GLY A 129 4.41 20.08 2.56
C GLY A 129 5.37 18.89 2.67
N GLY A 130 6.67 19.13 2.45
CA GLY A 130 7.70 18.10 2.63
C GLY A 130 7.83 17.64 4.07
N LEU A 131 7.81 18.59 5.01
CA LEU A 131 7.87 18.30 6.44
C LEU A 131 6.66 17.49 6.90
N GLN A 132 5.46 17.81 6.39
CA GLN A 132 4.22 17.09 6.70
C GLN A 132 4.22 15.65 6.16
N LEU A 133 4.88 15.39 5.03
CA LEU A 133 4.99 14.04 4.46
C LEU A 133 6.05 13.17 5.16
N LEU A 134 6.95 13.78 5.93
CA LEU A 134 7.96 13.10 6.74
C LEU A 134 7.49 12.78 8.17
N ALA A 135 6.49 13.51 8.66
CA ALA A 135 5.87 13.33 9.99
C ALA A 135 4.80 12.22 9.96
#